data_AF-D0NKQ8-F1
#
_entry.id   AF-D0NKQ8-F1
#
_cell.length_a   1.000
_cell.length_b   1.000
_cell.length_c   1.000
_cell.angle_alpha   90.00
_cell.angle_beta   90.00
_cell.angle_gamma   90.00
#
_symmetry.space_group_name_H-M   'P 1'
#
loop_
_entity.id
_entity.type
_entity.pdbx_description
1 polymer ?
#
loop_
_entity_poly.entity_id
_entity_poly.type
_entity_poly.pdbx_seq_one_letter_code
_entity_poly.pdbx_strand_id
1 'polypeptide(L)'
;MAHLERAARKLTLYSRALREQLARLREEMVAEKQAVLTSEDDVSESSTRLQEIEELMTKLQLEINTLRVLPPSRDDGSLTARKQELEELEEERQEELELLAHIRSMLQLHQSTHSKMQRMIAALTKELHRVRQREEAVVLAALRSGIVKMLAPKI
;
A
#
# COMPACT_ATOMS: atom_id res chain seq x y z
N MET A 1 8.55 -44.39 20.85
CA MET A 1 7.38 -43.62 21.31
C MET A 1 7.71 -42.14 21.53
N ALA A 2 8.49 -41.79 22.56
CA ALA A 2 8.73 -40.39 22.95
C ALA A 2 9.32 -39.47 21.85
N HIS A 3 10.17 -40.00 20.95
CA HIS A 3 10.77 -39.20 19.88
C HIS A 3 9.79 -38.83 18.76
N LEU A 4 8.91 -39.75 18.35
CA LEU A 4 7.90 -39.50 17.30
C LEU A 4 6.80 -38.55 17.81
N GLU A 5 6.32 -38.76 19.03
CA GLU A 5 5.34 -37.87 19.66
C GLU A 5 5.89 -36.45 19.86
N ARG A 6 7.16 -36.33 20.27
CA ARG A 6 7.82 -35.02 20.41
C ARG A 6 8.02 -34.33 19.06
N ALA A 7 8.35 -35.07 18.01
CA ALA A 7 8.46 -34.55 16.65
C ALA A 7 7.10 -34.08 16.11
N ALA A 8 6.04 -34.87 16.29
CA ALA A 8 4.67 -34.52 15.92
C ALA A 8 4.22 -33.23 16.62
N ARG A 9 4.39 -33.13 17.96
CA ARG A 9 4.04 -31.92 18.71
C ARG A 9 4.77 -30.67 18.21
N LYS A 10 6.07 -30.78 17.92
CA LYS A 10 6.87 -29.67 17.39
C LYS A 10 6.37 -29.23 16.01
N LEU A 11 6.09 -30.17 15.11
CA LEU A 11 5.57 -29.87 13.78
C LEU A 11 4.18 -29.21 13.85
N THR A 12 3.29 -29.70 14.71
CA THR A 12 1.95 -29.11 14.89
C THR A 12 2.03 -27.68 15.41
N LEU A 13 2.87 -27.40 16.42
CA LEU A 13 3.08 -26.05 16.94
C LEU A 13 3.64 -25.12 15.87
N TYR A 14 4.61 -25.60 15.08
CA TYR A 14 5.21 -24.83 14.01
C TYR A 14 4.22 -24.57 12.85
N SER A 15 3.45 -25.58 12.45
CA SER A 15 2.36 -25.48 11.46
C SER A 15 1.30 -24.45 11.88
N ARG A 16 0.94 -24.43 13.17
CA ARG A 16 0.04 -23.42 13.74
C ARG A 16 0.63 -22.02 13.68
N ALA A 17 1.88 -21.84 14.13
CA ALA A 17 2.55 -20.54 14.10
C ALA A 17 2.66 -19.98 12.67
N LEU A 18 3.00 -20.82 11.69
CA LEU A 18 3.05 -20.42 10.28
C LEU A 18 1.67 -19.99 9.75
N ARG A 19 0.60 -20.68 10.13
CA ARG A 19 -0.77 -20.30 9.74
C ARG A 19 -1.20 -18.97 10.37
N GLU A 20 -0.87 -18.76 11.64
CA GLU A 20 -1.15 -17.49 12.33
C GLU A 20 -0.37 -16.33 11.70
N GLN A 21 0.92 -16.53 11.38
CA GLN A 21 1.72 -15.53 10.64
C GLN A 21 1.14 -15.23 9.25
N LEU A 22 0.72 -16.25 8.51
CA LEU A 22 0.07 -16.08 7.20
C LEU A 22 -1.26 -15.32 7.29
N ALA A 23 -2.06 -15.59 8.32
CA ALA A 23 -3.32 -14.88 8.53
C ALA A 23 -3.05 -13.38 8.77
N ARG A 24 -2.15 -13.06 9.70
CA ARG A 24 -1.76 -11.67 9.99
C ARG A 24 -1.20 -10.95 8.77
N LEU A 25 -0.28 -11.57 8.04
CA LEU A 25 0.29 -10.98 6.82
C LEU A 25 -0.77 -10.72 5.73
N ARG A 26 -1.80 -11.58 5.64
CA ARG A 26 -2.89 -11.36 4.68
C ARG A 26 -3.80 -10.22 5.10
N GLU A 27 -4.07 -10.06 6.40
CA GLU A 27 -4.81 -8.92 6.93
C GLU A 27 -4.05 -7.61 6.70
N GLU A 28 -2.76 -7.59 7.04
CA GLU A 28 -1.86 -6.46 6.79
C GLU A 28 -1.81 -6.11 5.29
N MET A 29 -1.75 -7.10 4.40
CA MET A 29 -1.75 -6.89 2.95
C MET A 29 -3.05 -6.25 2.44
N VAL A 30 -4.21 -6.55 3.06
CA VAL A 30 -5.48 -5.90 2.71
C VAL A 30 -5.46 -4.43 3.11
N ALA A 31 -4.97 -4.12 4.32
CA ALA A 31 -4.80 -2.74 4.77
C ALA A 31 -3.83 -1.97 3.87
N GLU A 32 -2.71 -2.59 3.50
CA GLU A 32 -1.71 -2.01 2.60
C GLU A 32 -2.30 -1.72 1.21
N LYS A 33 -3.10 -2.65 0.67
CA LYS A 33 -3.81 -2.44 -0.60
C LYS A 33 -4.78 -1.27 -0.51
N GLN A 34 -5.49 -1.12 0.61
CA GLN A 34 -6.39 0.02 0.80
C GLN A 34 -5.61 1.34 0.86
N ALA A 35 -4.45 1.36 1.52
CA ALA A 35 -3.58 2.53 1.57
C ALA A 35 -3.08 2.94 0.17
N VAL A 36 -2.69 1.97 -0.67
CA VAL A 36 -2.33 2.23 -2.08
C VAL A 36 -3.48 2.90 -2.83
N LEU A 37 -4.70 2.36 -2.73
CA LEU A 37 -5.86 2.92 -3.43
C LEU A 37 -6.15 4.35 -2.96
N THR A 38 -6.12 4.59 -1.65
CA THR A 38 -6.30 5.95 -1.11
C THR A 38 -5.23 6.91 -1.62
N SER A 39 -3.95 6.52 -1.63
CA SER A 39 -2.91 7.37 -2.20
C SER A 39 -3.05 7.59 -3.71
N GLU A 40 -3.57 6.62 -4.47
CA GLU A 40 -3.87 6.80 -5.90
C GLU A 40 -5.01 7.81 -6.11
N ASP A 41 -6.05 7.75 -5.29
CA ASP A 41 -7.14 8.72 -5.28
C ASP A 41 -6.62 10.12 -4.91
N ASP A 42 -5.78 10.24 -3.89
CA ASP A 42 -5.15 11.51 -3.46
C ASP A 42 -4.29 12.12 -4.58
N VAL A 43 -3.54 11.31 -5.34
CA VAL A 43 -2.80 11.79 -6.52
C VAL A 43 -3.74 12.36 -7.57
N SER A 44 -4.88 11.69 -7.83
CA SER A 44 -5.85 12.15 -8.82
C SER A 44 -6.51 13.46 -8.39
N GLU A 45 -6.89 13.58 -7.12
CA GLU A 45 -7.48 14.79 -6.55
C GLU A 45 -6.48 15.97 -6.62
N SER A 46 -5.27 15.76 -6.12
CA SER A 46 -4.19 16.76 -6.14
C SER A 46 -3.84 17.20 -7.57
N SER A 47 -3.79 16.27 -8.52
CA SER A 47 -3.55 16.60 -9.93
C SER A 47 -4.67 17.44 -10.54
N THR A 48 -5.93 17.17 -10.17
CA THR A 48 -7.08 17.94 -10.64
C THR A 48 -7.03 19.36 -10.07
N ARG A 49 -6.75 19.49 -8.77
CA ARG A 49 -6.59 20.79 -8.11
C ARG A 49 -5.46 21.61 -8.71
N LEU A 50 -4.32 20.97 -9.01
CA LEU A 50 -3.21 21.64 -9.68
C LEU A 50 -3.61 22.19 -11.05
N GLN A 51 -4.38 21.43 -11.84
CA GLN A 51 -4.89 21.88 -13.13
C GLN A 51 -5.85 23.08 -12.96
N GLU A 52 -6.72 23.06 -11.97
CA GLU A 52 -7.62 24.19 -11.66
C GLU A 52 -6.83 25.47 -11.33
N ILE A 53 -5.76 25.35 -10.52
CA ILE A 53 -4.86 26.47 -10.21
C ILE A 53 -4.21 27.00 -11.49
N GLU A 54 -3.67 26.12 -12.35
CA GLU A 54 -3.05 26.52 -13.62
C GLU A 54 -4.05 27.22 -14.57
N GLU A 55 -5.30 26.77 -14.60
CA GLU A 55 -6.38 27.42 -15.35
C GLU A 55 -6.76 28.80 -14.79
N LEU A 56 -6.73 28.98 -13.47
CA LEU A 56 -6.94 30.28 -12.84
C LEU A 56 -5.78 31.24 -13.12
N MET A 57 -4.54 30.76 -12.97
CA MET A 57 -3.34 31.53 -13.28
C MET A 57 -3.34 32.02 -14.73
N THR A 58 -3.71 31.17 -15.69
CA THR A 58 -3.77 31.56 -17.10
C THR A 58 -4.83 32.61 -17.39
N LYS A 59 -6.01 32.52 -16.77
CA LYS A 59 -7.06 33.56 -16.85
C LYS A 59 -6.56 34.89 -16.26
N LEU A 60 -5.96 34.83 -15.08
CA LEU A 60 -5.44 36.00 -14.38
C LEU A 60 -4.29 36.67 -15.15
N GLN A 61 -3.40 35.89 -15.75
CA GLN A 61 -2.34 36.40 -16.61
C GLN A 61 -2.90 37.14 -17.83
N LEU A 62 -4.01 36.66 -18.41
CA LEU A 62 -4.70 37.36 -19.50
C LEU A 62 -5.24 38.71 -19.02
N GLU A 63 -5.87 38.76 -17.84
CA GLU A 63 -6.37 40.00 -17.24
C GLU A 63 -5.24 41.01 -16.94
N ILE A 64 -4.11 40.53 -16.40
CA ILE A 64 -2.94 41.38 -16.18
C ILE A 64 -2.44 41.94 -17.53
N ASN A 65 -2.39 41.10 -18.56
CA ASN A 65 -1.92 41.52 -19.88
C ASN A 65 -2.84 42.58 -20.50
N THR A 66 -4.17 42.48 -20.33
CA THR A 66 -5.11 43.51 -20.82
C THR A 66 -4.96 44.81 -20.05
N LEU A 67 -4.83 44.75 -18.72
CA LEU A 67 -4.63 45.92 -17.86
C LEU A 67 -3.31 46.67 -18.19
N ARG A 68 -2.24 45.95 -18.55
CA ARG A 68 -0.95 46.57 -18.94
C ARG A 68 -1.02 47.43 -20.20
N VAL A 69 -1.98 47.17 -21.08
CA VAL A 69 -2.13 47.89 -22.37
C VAL A 69 -2.96 49.17 -22.20
N LEU A 70 -3.67 49.32 -21.07
CA LEU A 70 -4.46 50.51 -20.77
C LEU A 70 -3.57 51.69 -20.34
N PRO A 71 -4.01 52.95 -20.55
CA PRO A 71 -3.25 54.13 -20.13
C PRO A 71 -3.06 54.14 -18.60
N PRO A 72 -1.87 54.50 -18.10
CA PRO A 72 -1.50 54.38 -16.67
C PRO A 72 -2.35 55.24 -15.72
N SER A 73 -3.13 56.19 -16.24
CA SER A 73 -3.89 57.14 -15.42
C SER A 73 -5.23 56.62 -14.87
N ARG A 74 -5.60 55.34 -15.07
CA ARG A 74 -6.91 54.82 -14.61
C ARG A 74 -6.88 53.62 -13.66
N ASP A 75 -5.87 52.75 -13.66
CA ASP A 75 -6.00 51.43 -13.01
C ASP A 75 -4.72 50.84 -12.37
N ASP A 76 -3.73 51.66 -12.01
CA ASP A 76 -2.46 51.16 -11.41
C ASP A 76 -2.67 50.28 -10.16
N GLY A 77 -3.66 50.61 -9.32
CA GLY A 77 -4.00 49.80 -8.13
C GLY A 77 -4.65 48.46 -8.46
N SER A 78 -5.40 48.38 -9.58
CA SER A 78 -6.01 47.14 -10.07
C SER A 78 -4.93 46.20 -10.63
N LEU A 79 -3.98 46.74 -11.39
CA LEU A 79 -2.84 45.97 -11.90
C LEU A 79 -1.99 45.37 -10.77
N THR A 80 -1.69 46.15 -9.71
CA THR A 80 -0.91 45.65 -8.58
C THR A 80 -1.65 44.55 -7.82
N ALA A 81 -2.95 44.71 -7.59
CA ALA A 81 -3.76 43.68 -6.93
C ALA A 81 -3.78 42.37 -7.72
N ARG A 82 -3.97 42.43 -9.05
CA ARG A 82 -3.97 41.23 -9.90
C ARG A 82 -2.60 40.53 -9.95
N LYS A 83 -1.50 41.29 -9.91
CA LYS A 83 -0.15 40.71 -9.81
C LYS A 83 0.08 39.98 -8.49
N GLN A 84 -0.42 40.54 -7.39
CA GLN A 84 -0.32 39.90 -6.08
C GLN A 84 -1.14 38.61 -6.03
N GLU A 85 -2.37 38.63 -6.57
CA GLU A 85 -3.21 37.43 -6.69
C GLU A 85 -2.53 36.33 -7.53
N LEU A 86 -1.75 36.71 -8.55
CA LEU A 86 -0.98 35.75 -9.34
C LEU A 86 0.16 35.13 -8.55
N GLU A 87 0.85 35.94 -7.73
CA GLU A 87 1.91 35.48 -6.83
C GLU A 87 1.35 34.50 -5.78
N GLU A 88 0.19 34.80 -5.20
CA GLU A 88 -0.53 33.90 -4.29
C GLU A 88 -0.88 32.55 -4.97
N LEU A 89 -1.37 32.57 -6.21
CA LEU A 89 -1.62 31.33 -6.96
C LEU A 89 -0.34 30.58 -7.33
N GLU A 90 0.78 31.27 -7.56
CA GLU A 90 2.08 30.63 -7.79
C GLU A 90 2.59 29.90 -6.54
N GLU A 91 2.36 30.47 -5.36
CA GLU A 91 2.63 29.84 -4.07
C GLU A 91 1.74 28.60 -3.87
N GLU A 92 0.42 28.73 -4.07
CA GLU A 92 -0.52 27.59 -3.97
C GLU A 92 -0.15 26.45 -4.95
N ARG A 93 0.25 26.79 -6.17
CA ARG A 93 0.73 25.80 -7.16
C ARG A 93 1.95 25.06 -6.64
N GLN A 94 2.90 25.76 -6.02
CA GLN A 94 4.12 25.17 -5.51
C GLN A 94 3.84 24.25 -4.33
N GLU A 95 2.97 24.66 -3.41
CA GLU A 95 2.51 23.83 -2.28
C GLU A 95 1.83 22.55 -2.78
N GLU A 96 0.96 22.66 -3.78
CA GLU A 96 0.26 21.51 -4.35
C GLU A 96 1.22 20.55 -5.06
N LEU A 97 2.25 21.06 -5.76
CA LEU A 97 3.31 20.24 -6.35
C LEU A 97 4.14 19.50 -5.30
N GLU A 98 4.45 20.14 -4.17
CA GLU A 98 5.17 19.52 -3.06
C GLU A 98 4.33 18.43 -2.39
N LEU A 99 3.04 18.67 -2.17
CA LEU A 99 2.10 17.68 -1.70
C LEU A 99 2.04 16.47 -2.63
N LEU A 100 1.92 16.71 -3.93
CA LEU A 100 1.86 15.66 -4.95
C LEU A 100 3.16 14.82 -4.97
N ALA A 101 4.31 15.47 -4.84
CA ALA A 101 5.60 14.78 -4.71
C ALA A 101 5.67 13.91 -3.45
N HIS A 102 5.13 14.40 -2.33
CA HIS A 102 5.03 13.65 -1.08
C HIS A 102 4.13 12.42 -1.24
N ILE A 103 2.92 12.58 -1.78
CA ILE A 103 1.96 11.48 -2.00
C ILE A 103 2.56 10.42 -2.93
N ARG A 104 3.23 10.82 -4.03
CA ARG A 104 3.92 9.88 -4.92
C ARG A 104 5.00 9.07 -4.22
N SER A 105 5.74 9.70 -3.31
CA SER A 105 6.76 9.02 -2.50
C SER A 105 6.14 7.99 -1.56
N MET A 106 5.03 8.34 -0.93
CA MET A 106 4.25 7.42 -0.09
C MET A 106 3.67 6.26 -0.90
N LEU A 107 3.11 6.52 -2.08
CA LEU A 107 2.60 5.49 -2.98
C LEU A 107 3.68 4.48 -3.36
N GLN A 108 4.90 4.96 -3.69
CA GLN A 108 6.03 4.07 -3.96
C GLN A 108 6.40 3.20 -2.75
N LEU A 109 6.41 3.78 -1.55
CA LEU A 109 6.65 3.04 -0.31
C LEU A 109 5.59 1.95 -0.13
N HIS A 110 4.31 2.28 -0.33
CA HIS A 110 3.21 1.34 -0.19
C HIS A 110 3.31 0.19 -1.20
N GLN A 111 3.56 0.50 -2.47
CA GLN A 111 3.77 -0.51 -3.52
C GLN A 111 4.97 -1.43 -3.23
N SER A 112 6.06 -0.88 -2.69
CA SER A 112 7.23 -1.66 -2.30
C SER A 112 6.94 -2.61 -1.12
N THR A 113 6.17 -2.13 -0.15
CA THR A 113 5.74 -2.87 1.04
C THR A 113 4.80 -3.99 0.67
N HIS A 114 3.78 -3.71 -0.15
CA HIS A 114 2.88 -4.71 -0.71
C HIS A 114 3.65 -5.80 -1.46
N SER A 115 4.59 -5.44 -2.33
CA SER A 115 5.45 -6.38 -3.06
C SER A 115 6.30 -7.25 -2.13
N LYS A 116 6.77 -6.71 -1.00
CA LYS A 116 7.51 -7.45 0.03
C LYS A 116 6.60 -8.43 0.77
N MET A 117 5.41 -8.00 1.20
CA MET A 117 4.43 -8.84 1.87
C MET A 117 4.01 -10.03 1.00
N GLN A 118 3.76 -9.79 -0.30
CA GLN A 118 3.44 -10.87 -1.25
C GLN A 118 4.53 -11.94 -1.31
N ARG A 119 5.82 -11.54 -1.37
CA ARG A 119 6.95 -12.47 -1.34
C ARG A 119 7.01 -13.24 -0.01
N MET A 120 6.76 -12.59 1.12
CA MET A 120 6.70 -13.25 2.43
C MET A 120 5.56 -14.27 2.51
N ILE A 121 4.37 -13.92 2.03
CA ILE A 121 3.22 -14.83 1.97
C ILE A 121 3.56 -16.05 1.11
N ALA A 122 4.17 -15.85 -0.07
CA ALA A 122 4.58 -16.95 -0.94
C ALA A 122 5.60 -17.88 -0.25
N ALA A 123 6.61 -17.31 0.41
CA ALA A 123 7.62 -18.06 1.14
C ALA A 123 7.03 -18.87 2.31
N LEU A 124 6.18 -18.24 3.13
CA LEU A 124 5.51 -18.91 4.26
C LEU A 124 4.53 -19.98 3.79
N THR A 125 3.83 -19.76 2.67
CA THR A 125 2.93 -20.77 2.08
C THR A 125 3.72 -22.00 1.63
N LYS A 126 4.89 -21.80 1.01
CA LYS A 126 5.80 -22.89 0.63
C LYS A 126 6.32 -23.64 1.84
N GLU A 127 6.69 -22.93 2.90
CA GLU A 127 7.17 -23.55 4.13
C GLU A 127 6.06 -24.34 4.84
N LEU A 128 4.84 -23.79 4.88
CA LEU A 128 3.68 -24.51 5.40
C LEU A 128 3.41 -25.81 4.64
N HIS A 129 3.57 -25.81 3.31
CA HIS A 129 3.45 -27.03 2.51
C HIS A 129 4.52 -28.08 2.86
N ARG A 130 5.78 -27.65 3.04
CA ARG A 130 6.86 -28.54 3.49
C ARG A 130 6.61 -29.12 4.87
N VAL A 131 6.06 -28.32 5.79
CA VAL A 131 5.69 -28.79 7.14
C VAL A 131 4.58 -29.83 7.05
N ARG A 132 3.55 -29.63 6.22
CA ARG A 132 2.50 -30.64 6.00
C ARG A 132 3.05 -31.97 5.48
N GLN A 133 3.95 -31.93 4.49
CA GLN A 133 4.61 -33.15 4.00
C GLN A 133 5.38 -33.89 5.11
N ARG A 134 6.04 -33.14 6.01
CA ARG A 134 6.72 -33.73 7.18
C ARG A 134 5.73 -34.30 8.20
N GLU A 135 4.61 -33.62 8.44
CA GLU A 135 3.52 -34.13 9.29
C GLU A 135 2.99 -35.46 8.74
N GLU A 136 2.70 -35.54 7.44
CA GLU A 136 2.26 -36.77 6.75
C GLU A 136 3.29 -37.89 6.86
N ALA A 137 4.58 -37.59 6.68
CA ALA A 137 5.65 -38.57 6.82
C ALA A 137 5.74 -39.14 8.25
N VAL A 138 5.55 -38.29 9.27
CA VAL A 138 5.52 -38.74 10.68
C VAL A 138 4.30 -39.63 10.94
N VAL A 139 3.13 -39.31 10.39
CA VAL A 139 1.94 -40.15 10.49
C VAL A 139 2.17 -41.51 9.81
N LEU A 140 2.72 -41.53 8.59
CA LEU A 140 3.05 -42.77 7.89
C LEU A 140 4.06 -43.63 8.66
N ALA A 141 5.08 -43.01 9.27
CA ALA A 141 6.04 -43.71 10.12
C ALA A 141 5.39 -44.30 11.37
N ALA A 142 4.44 -43.59 12.00
CA ALA A 142 3.68 -44.07 13.15
C ALA A 142 2.74 -45.24 12.79
N LEU A 143 2.16 -45.23 11.59
CA LEU A 143 1.33 -46.34 11.08
C LEU A 143 2.19 -47.58 10.76
N ARG A 144 3.31 -47.41 10.05
CA ARG A 144 4.20 -48.52 9.67
C ARG A 144 4.89 -49.20 10.84
N SER A 145 5.14 -48.45 11.92
CA SER A 145 5.75 -49.00 13.15
C SER A 145 4.75 -49.79 14.01
N GLY A 146 3.50 -49.94 13.57
CA GLY A 146 2.45 -50.64 14.33
C GLY A 146 2.06 -49.92 15.63
N ILE A 147 2.55 -48.70 15.81
CA ILE A 147 2.34 -47.87 17.00
C ILE A 147 0.89 -47.38 17.05
N VAL A 148 0.32 -47.06 15.89
CA VAL A 148 -1.09 -46.70 15.76
C VAL A 148 -1.84 -47.91 15.20
N LYS A 149 -2.57 -48.62 16.07
CA LYS A 149 -3.59 -49.58 15.60
C LYS A 149 -4.75 -48.76 15.05
N MET A 150 -4.93 -48.80 13.73
CA MET A 150 -6.17 -48.36 13.09
C MET A 150 -7.31 -49.18 13.70
N LEU A 151 -8.08 -48.59 14.61
CA LEU A 151 -9.39 -49.08 14.96
C LEU A 151 -10.25 -48.91 13.71
N ALA A 152 -10.32 -49.94 12.87
CA ALA A 152 -11.36 -50.03 11.87
C ALA A 152 -12.70 -49.86 12.62
N PRO A 153 -13.60 -48.96 12.18
CA PRO A 153 -14.93 -48.90 12.77
C PRO A 153 -15.54 -50.30 12.61
N LYS A 154 -15.93 -50.91 13.72
CA LYS A 154 -16.72 -52.15 13.70
C LYS A 154 -17.98 -51.85 12.89
N ILE A 155 -18.09 -52.46 11.72
CA ILE A 155 -19.34 -52.61 10.98
C ILE A 155 -20.21 -53.60 11.76
#